data_AF-A0A1M6WYZ9-F1
#
_entry.id   AF-A0A1M6WYZ9-F1
#
_cell.length_a   1.000
_cell.length_b   1.000
_cell.length_c   1.000
_cell.angle_alpha   90.00
_cell.angle_beta   90.00
_cell.angle_gamma   90.00
#
_symmetry.space_group_name_H-M   'P 1'
#
loop_
_entity.id
_entity.type
_entity.pdbx_description
1 polymer ?
#
loop_
_entity_poly.entity_id
_entity_poly.type
_entity_poly.pdbx_seq_one_letter_code
_entity_poly.pdbx_strand_id
1 'polypeptide(L)' 'MQLFTLSITDLTSFESVPHEEWAEKEDLFEIGNRLARPMLAANPNFRHRGMCVAIYNEAGIAVSVMPLDTLQ' A
#
# COMPACT_ATOMS: atom_id res chain seq x y z
N MET A 1 -11.06 -5.28 14.63
CA MET A 1 -11.18 -5.13 13.17
C MET A 1 -11.68 -3.72 12.85
N GLN A 2 -11.07 -3.06 11.88
CA GLN A 2 -11.50 -1.75 11.36
C GLN A 2 -11.30 -1.71 9.84
N LEU A 3 -11.95 -0.75 9.17
CA LEU A 3 -11.78 -0.53 7.74
C LEU A 3 -10.50 0.26 7.48
N PHE A 4 -9.72 -0.21 6.50
CA PHE A 4 -8.56 0.49 5.98
C PHE A 4 -8.66 0.69 4.48
N THR A 5 -8.08 1.79 4.01
CA THR A 5 -7.90 2.06 2.59
C THR A 5 -6.41 1.97 2.28
N LEU A 6 -6.05 1.18 1.27
CA LEU A 6 -4.69 1.00 0.80
C LEU A 6 -4.56 1.52 -0.63
N SER A 7 -3.54 2.31 -0.92
CA SER A 7 -3.23 2.74 -2.28
C SER A 7 -1.74 2.61 -2.55
N ILE A 8 -1.38 2.27 -3.80
CA ILE A 8 0.00 2.29 -4.24
C ILE A 8 0.29 3.65 -4.86
N THR A 9 1.26 4.36 -4.32
CA THR A 9 1.49 5.78 -4.65
C THR A 9 2.97 6.14 -4.59
N ASP A 10 3.34 7.21 -5.30
CA ASP A 10 4.62 7.91 -5.16
C ASP A 10 4.55 9.08 -4.14
N LEU A 11 3.43 9.21 -3.41
CA LEU A 11 3.09 10.30 -2.49
C LEU A 11 3.00 11.69 -3.13
N THR A 12 3.03 11.77 -4.46
CA THR A 12 3.04 13.05 -5.18
C THR A 12 1.96 13.09 -6.27
N SER A 13 2.15 12.34 -7.35
CA SER A 13 1.40 12.48 -8.60
C SER A 13 0.72 11.20 -9.06
N PHE A 14 1.28 10.06 -8.67
CA PHE A 14 0.73 8.76 -9.00
C PHE A 14 0.02 8.16 -7.78
N GLU A 15 -1.21 7.70 -8.00
CA GLU A 15 -1.94 6.89 -7.02
C GLU A 15 -2.76 5.84 -7.78
N SER A 16 -2.70 4.59 -7.31
CA SER A 16 -3.53 3.52 -7.83
C SER A 16 -4.99 3.68 -7.41
N VAL A 17 -5.87 2.90 -8.02
CA VAL A 17 -7.23 2.73 -7.47
C VAL A 17 -7.12 2.26 -6.02
N PRO A 18 -7.79 2.92 -5.05
CA PRO A 18 -7.75 2.50 -3.65
C PRO A 18 -8.38 1.12 -3.45
N HIS A 19 -7.84 0.36 -2.51
CA HIS A 19 -8.35 -0.92 -2.07
C HIS A 19 -8.83 -0.82 -0.63
N GLU A 20 -10.09 -1.17 -0.38
CA GLU A 20 -10.66 -1.17 0.97
C GLU A 20 -10.63 -2.58 1.56
N GLU A 21 -10.13 -2.71 2.79
CA GLU A 21 -10.03 -4.00 3.47
C GLU A 21 -10.31 -3.87 4.97
N TRP A 22 -11.13 -4.79 5.48
CA TRP A 22 -11.36 -4.95 6.93
C TRP A 22 -10.24 -5.79 7.52
N ALA A 23 -9.48 -5.23 8.47
CA ALA A 23 -8.32 -5.89 9.04
C ALA A 23 -8.10 -5.52 10.51
N GLU A 24 -7.24 -6.28 11.18
CA GLU A 24 -6.56 -5.79 12.38
C GLU A 24 -5.31 -5.00 12.00
N LYS A 25 -4.83 -4.14 12.91
CA LYS A 25 -3.69 -3.26 12.62
C LYS A 25 -2.41 -4.07 12.40
N GLU A 26 -2.30 -5.20 13.07
CA GLU A 26 -1.17 -6.13 13.02
C GLU A 26 -1.02 -6.79 11.64
N ASP A 27 -2.13 -6.93 10.90
CA ASP A 27 -2.16 -7.60 9.58
C ASP A 27 -1.81 -6.66 8.41
N LEU A 28 -1.74 -5.35 8.66
CA LEU A 28 -1.57 -4.33 7.60
C LEU A 28 -0.31 -4.55 6.76
N PHE A 29 0.75 -5.07 7.36
CA PHE A 29 1.98 -5.37 6.64
C PHE A 29 1.79 -6.52 5.64
N GLU A 30 1.08 -7.57 6.01
CA GLU A 30 0.81 -8.69 5.12
C GLU A 30 -0.14 -8.26 3.98
N ILE A 31 -1.17 -7.50 4.32
CA ILE A 31 -2.16 -7.00 3.36
C ILE A 31 -1.51 -6.06 2.34
N GLY A 32 -0.69 -5.11 2.79
CA GLY A 32 0.06 -4.21 1.90
C GLY A 32 0.99 -4.97 0.96
N ASN A 33 1.68 -6.00 1.46
CA ASN A 33 2.50 -6.88 0.62
C ASN A 33 1.68 -7.61 -0.45
N ARG A 34 0.53 -8.18 -0.07
CA ARG A 34 -0.35 -8.89 -0.99
C ARG A 34 -0.89 -7.98 -2.08
N LEU A 35 -1.21 -6.73 -1.75
CA LEU A 35 -1.65 -5.71 -2.71
C LEU A 35 -0.54 -5.32 -3.69
N ALA A 36 0.67 -5.10 -3.19
CA ALA A 36 1.79 -4.62 -4.01
C ALA A 36 2.38 -5.68 -4.96
N ARG A 37 2.35 -6.97 -4.57
CA ARG A 37 2.99 -8.06 -5.32
C ARG A 37 2.55 -8.17 -6.79
N PRO A 38 1.25 -8.22 -7.12
CA PRO A 38 0.80 -8.27 -8.52
C PRO A 38 1.26 -7.05 -9.33
N MET A 39 1.22 -5.86 -8.73
CA MET A 39 1.64 -4.64 -9.39
C MET A 39 3.14 -4.63 -9.67
N LEU A 40 3.97 -5.07 -8.71
CA LEU A 40 5.42 -5.21 -8.89
C LEU A 40 5.78 -6.27 -9.93
N ALA A 41 5.03 -7.36 -10.00
CA ALA A 41 5.22 -8.38 -11.03
C ALA A 41 4.93 -7.84 -12.44
N ALA A 42 3.88 -7.01 -12.58
CA ALA A 42 3.55 -6.35 -13.84
C ALA A 42 4.49 -5.18 -14.17
N ASN A 43 5.03 -4.48 -13.16
CA ASN A 43 5.87 -3.29 -13.30
C ASN A 43 7.11 -3.34 -12.38
N PRO A 44 8.13 -4.15 -12.70
CA PRO A 44 9.30 -4.33 -11.83
C PRO A 44 10.05 -3.02 -11.53
N ASN A 45 10.03 -2.07 -12.49
CA ASN A 45 10.69 -0.77 -12.36
C ASN A 45 10.13 0.11 -11.24
N PHE A 46 8.99 -0.23 -10.65
CA PHE A 46 8.40 0.53 -9.55
C PHE A 46 9.17 0.38 -8.23
N ARG A 47 9.99 -0.69 -8.08
CA ARG A 47 10.90 -0.90 -6.92
C ARG A 47 12.04 0.11 -6.78
N HIS A 48 12.17 1.06 -7.71
CA HIS A 48 13.25 2.06 -7.69
C HIS A 48 12.73 3.47 -7.98
N ARG A 49 11.42 3.66 -7.86
CA ARG A 49 10.74 4.94 -8.18
C ARG A 49 10.18 5.64 -6.94
N GLY A 50 10.60 5.22 -5.74
CA GLY A 50 10.07 5.80 -4.49
C GLY A 50 8.60 5.46 -4.26
N MET A 51 8.13 4.34 -4.81
CA MET A 51 6.75 3.89 -4.66
C MET A 51 6.55 3.27 -3.28
N CYS A 52 5.34 3.41 -2.74
CA CYS A 52 4.94 2.78 -1.48
C CYS A 52 3.47 2.34 -1.52
N VAL A 53 3.09 1.47 -0.59
CA VAL A 53 1.69 1.30 -0.18
C VAL A 53 1.41 2.30 0.94
N ALA A 54 0.52 3.25 0.71
CA ALA A 54 -0.03 4.11 1.74
C ALA A 54 -1.29 3.46 2.32
N ILE A 55 -1.41 3.43 3.65
CA ILE A 55 -2.54 2.83 4.35
C ILE A 55 -3.18 3.88 5.24
N TYR A 56 -4.49 4.07 5.04
CA TYR A 56 -5.32 5.03 5.75
C TYR A 56 -6.35 4.29 6.60
N ASN A 57 -6.66 4.83 7.79
CA ASN A 57 -7.81 4.37 8.55
C ASN A 57 -9.12 4.91 7.98
N GLU A 58 -10.26 4.53 8.56
CA GLU A 58 -11.59 4.97 8.16
C GLU A 58 -11.77 6.52 8.15
N ALA A 59 -11.00 7.24 8.96
CA ALA A 59 -11.01 8.71 8.98
C ALA A 59 -10.14 9.35 7.87
N GLY A 60 -9.54 8.54 6.98
CA GLY A 60 -8.63 9.00 5.93
C GLY A 60 -7.25 9.42 6.45
N ILE A 61 -6.89 9.08 7.68
CA ILE A 61 -5.59 9.41 8.27
C ILE A 61 -4.59 8.32 7.92
N ALA A 62 -3.44 8.70 7.36
CA ALA A 62 -2.35 7.78 7.09
C ALA A 62 -1.84 7.16 8.40
N VAL A 63 -1.94 5.83 8.52
CA VAL A 63 -1.50 5.07 9.70
C VAL A 63 -0.28 4.21 9.42
N SER A 64 0.05 3.96 8.15
CA SER A 64 1.24 3.24 7.74
C SER A 64 1.64 3.63 6.32
N VAL A 65 2.95 3.58 6.04
CA VAL A 65 3.53 3.75 4.71
C VAL A 65 4.58 2.66 4.53
N MET A 66 4.44 1.88 3.46
CA MET A 66 5.27 0.72 3.19
C MET A 66 6.04 0.88 1.88
N PRO A 67 7.34 1.20 1.91
CA PRO A 67 8.16 1.32 0.70
C PRO A 67 8.22 0.00 -0.08
N LEU A 68 7.97 0.05 -1.39
CA LEU A 68 7.99 -1.15 -2.24
C LEU A 68 9.38 -1.78 -2.36
N ASP A 69 10.42 -0.98 -2.21
CA ASP A 69 11.83 -1.37 -2.33
C ASP A 69 12.24 -2.37 -1.23
N THR A 70 11.49 -2.41 -0.13
CA THR A 70 11.73 -3.32 1.01
C THR A 70 10.95 -4.63 0.90
N LEU A 71 10.07 -4.76 -0.10
CA LEU A 71 9.24 -5.94 -0.29
C LEU A 71 10.05 -7.01 -1.04
N GLN A 72 10.32 -8.13 -0.35
CA GLN A 72 10.98 -9.31 -0.91
C GLN A 72 10.02 -10.10 -1.80
#